data_AF-A0A819A781-F1
#
_entry.id   AF-A0A819A781-F1
#
_cell.length_a   1.000
_cell.length_b   1.000
_cell.length_c   1.000
_cell.angle_alpha   90.00
_cell.angle_beta   90.00
_cell.angle_gamma   90.00
#
_symmetry.space_group_name_H-M   'P 1'
#
loop_
_entity.id
_entity.type
_entity.pdbx_description
1 polymer ?
#
loop_
_entity_poly.entity_id
_entity_poly.type
_entity_poly.pdbx_seq_one_letter_code
_entity_poly.pdbx_strand_id
1 'polypeptide(L)'
;EKCNCGLSSKCVQSSRGMMAGCYPLEALLQSTFQCFYNQTCIDSHNVFQALNISSSTSSQFLINSSIESILNKLMVEDYSINISYEKTLCNKKSTTYLV
;
A
#
# COMPACT_ATOMS: atom_id res chain seq x y z
N GLU A 1 22.10 7.24 19.25
CA GLU A 1 21.75 6.28 20.30
C GLU A 1 21.45 4.91 19.68
N LYS A 2 21.78 3.81 20.37
CA LYS A 2 21.46 2.46 19.90
C LYS A 2 20.02 2.12 20.30
N CYS A 3 19.24 1.58 19.37
CA CYS A 3 17.86 1.23 19.62
C CYS A 3 17.76 0.10 20.65
N ASN A 4 16.91 0.31 21.67
CA ASN A 4 16.74 -0.63 22.77
C ASN A 4 15.25 -0.94 22.96
N CYS A 5 14.90 -2.19 22.71
CA CYS A 5 13.53 -2.70 22.80
C CYS A 5 12.97 -2.76 24.22
N GLY A 6 13.83 -2.72 25.25
CA GLY A 6 13.40 -2.58 26.63
C GLY A 6 13.00 -1.16 27.02
N LEU A 7 13.42 -0.14 26.26
CA LEU A 7 13.11 1.27 26.54
C LEU A 7 11.94 1.77 25.68
N SER A 8 11.80 1.30 24.45
CA SER A 8 10.71 1.69 23.56
C SER A 8 10.34 0.56 22.60
N SER A 9 9.06 0.21 22.58
CA SER A 9 8.49 -0.76 21.64
C SER A 9 8.45 -0.23 20.20
N LYS A 10 8.37 1.08 20.02
CA LYS A 10 8.35 1.75 18.70
C LYS A 10 9.74 2.00 18.11
N CYS A 11 10.77 1.50 18.79
CA CYS A 11 12.14 1.72 18.39
C CYS A 11 12.46 0.96 17.10
N VAL A 12 12.96 1.70 16.10
CA VAL A 12 13.27 1.21 14.75
C VAL A 12 14.60 1.80 14.29
N GLN A 13 15.41 1.01 13.58
CA GLN A 13 16.68 1.41 12.99
C GLN A 13 16.83 0.89 11.57
N SER A 14 17.55 1.64 10.74
CA SER A 14 17.97 1.15 9.43
C SER A 14 19.04 0.06 9.59
N SER A 15 18.77 -1.11 9.02
CA SER A 15 19.68 -2.25 8.94
C SER A 15 19.74 -2.70 7.48
N ARG A 16 20.93 -2.62 6.89
CA ARG A 16 21.22 -3.12 5.53
C ARG A 16 20.29 -2.62 4.41
N GLY A 17 19.56 -1.52 4.61
CA GLY A 17 18.64 -0.96 3.60
C GLY A 17 17.15 -1.24 3.87
N MET A 18 16.83 -1.92 4.97
CA MET A 18 15.46 -2.09 5.47
C MET A 18 15.39 -1.56 6.91
N MET A 19 14.18 -1.24 7.39
CA MET A 19 14.03 -0.91 8.80
C MET A 19 13.88 -2.20 9.61
N ALA A 20 14.57 -2.27 10.75
CA ALA A 20 14.48 -3.33 11.74
C ALA A 20 14.09 -2.70 13.08
N GLY A 21 13.19 -3.36 13.79
CA GLY A 21 12.68 -2.87 15.06
C GLY A 21 12.32 -4.03 15.97
N CYS A 22 11.86 -3.68 17.16
CA CYS A 22 11.50 -4.64 18.21
C CYS A 22 10.31 -5.52 17.79
N TYR A 23 9.41 -4.93 17.03
CA TYR A 23 8.26 -5.59 16.45
C TYR A 23 8.34 -5.47 14.92
N PRO A 24 8.09 -6.58 14.19
CA PRO A 24 8.11 -6.56 12.74
C PRO A 24 7.14 -5.54 12.13
N LEU A 25 5.98 -5.33 12.76
CA LEU A 25 4.97 -4.40 12.26
C LEU A 25 5.45 -2.95 12.31
N GLU A 26 6.03 -2.51 13.43
CA GLU A 26 6.56 -1.17 13.62
C GLU A 26 7.71 -0.87 12.65
N ALA A 27 8.58 -1.86 12.45
CA ALA A 27 9.65 -1.80 11.48
C ALA A 27 9.11 -1.73 10.04
N LEU A 28 8.09 -2.53 9.72
CA LEU A 28 7.45 -2.54 8.42
C LEU A 28 6.76 -1.20 8.11
N LEU A 29 5.96 -0.68 9.03
CA LEU A 29 5.23 0.59 8.86
C LEU A 29 6.16 1.76 8.54
N GLN A 30 7.34 1.79 9.17
CA GLN A 30 8.37 2.80 8.93
C GLN A 30 9.28 2.48 7.73
N SER A 31 9.24 1.27 7.18
CA SER A 31 9.97 0.90 5.98
C SER A 31 9.36 1.51 4.72
N THR A 32 10.13 1.50 3.64
CA THR A 32 9.69 1.83 2.28
C THR A 32 9.90 0.62 1.37
N PHE A 33 9.29 0.62 0.18
CA PHE A 33 9.53 -0.44 -0.81
C PHE A 33 10.82 -0.24 -1.62
N GLN A 34 11.65 0.75 -1.30
CA GLN A 34 12.85 1.09 -2.07
C GLN A 34 13.82 -0.08 -2.26
N CYS A 35 14.01 -0.92 -1.24
CA CYS A 35 14.87 -2.09 -1.34
C CYS A 35 14.30 -3.15 -2.30
N PHE A 36 12.97 -3.29 -2.38
CA PHE A 36 12.31 -4.27 -3.25
C PHE A 36 12.45 -3.94 -4.74
N TYR A 37 12.70 -2.67 -5.10
CA TYR A 37 12.96 -2.25 -6.47
C TYR A 37 14.45 -2.21 -6.82
N ASN A 38 15.34 -2.61 -5.90
CA ASN A 38 16.78 -2.63 -6.12
C ASN A 38 17.34 -4.04 -5.88
N GLN A 39 17.71 -4.70 -6.98
CA GLN A 39 18.22 -6.07 -6.94
C GLN A 39 19.43 -6.22 -6.02
N THR A 40 20.36 -5.27 -6.03
CA THR A 40 21.54 -5.26 -5.15
C THR A 40 21.15 -5.22 -3.67
N CYS A 41 20.06 -4.52 -3.34
CA CYS A 41 19.55 -4.47 -1.96
C CYS A 41 18.96 -5.81 -1.52
N ILE A 42 18.17 -6.46 -2.38
CA ILE A 42 17.61 -7.80 -2.13
C ILE A 42 18.74 -8.83 -1.98
N ASP A 43 19.69 -8.84 -2.92
CA ASP A 43 20.81 -9.78 -2.96
C ASP A 43 21.69 -9.66 -1.70
N SER A 44 21.87 -8.45 -1.18
CA SER A 44 22.63 -8.23 0.06
C SER A 44 22.03 -8.91 1.29
N HIS A 45 20.76 -9.32 1.22
CA HIS A 45 20.07 -9.98 2.32
C HIS A 45 20.06 -11.51 2.23
N ASN A 46 20.41 -12.16 1.10
CA ASN A 46 20.47 -13.63 0.89
C ASN A 46 19.26 -14.46 1.40
N VAL A 47 18.19 -13.81 1.88
CA VAL A 47 17.01 -14.40 2.51
C VAL A 47 15.83 -14.39 1.55
N PHE A 48 15.85 -13.50 0.57
CA PHE A 48 14.78 -13.32 -0.42
C PHE A 48 15.29 -13.75 -1.79
N GLN A 49 14.49 -14.55 -2.50
CA GLN A 49 14.72 -14.77 -3.93
C GLN A 49 14.47 -13.45 -4.66
N ALA A 50 15.30 -13.15 -5.65
CA ALA A 50 15.12 -12.02 -6.55
C ALA A 50 13.68 -12.02 -7.11
N LEU A 51 12.85 -11.08 -6.67
CA LEU A 51 11.52 -10.89 -7.24
C LEU A 51 11.67 -9.95 -8.45
N ASN A 52 11.31 -10.42 -9.64
CA ASN A 52 11.26 -9.59 -10.84
C ASN A 52 10.03 -8.67 -10.77
N ILE A 53 10.12 -7.62 -9.94
CA ILE A 53 9.06 -6.63 -9.74
C ILE A 53 9.25 -5.53 -10.77
N SER A 54 8.44 -5.54 -11.83
CA SER A 54 8.34 -4.41 -12.74
C SER A 54 7.58 -3.27 -12.04
N SER A 55 8.18 -2.09 -11.89
CA SER A 55 7.46 -0.92 -11.39
C SER A 55 6.42 -0.47 -12.43
N SER A 56 5.16 -0.31 -12.03
CA SER A 56 4.19 0.39 -12.86
C SER A 56 4.66 1.84 -13.05
N THR A 57 4.63 2.35 -14.28
CA THR A 57 4.98 3.75 -14.58
C THR A 57 3.94 4.74 -14.03
N SER A 58 2.74 4.26 -13.67
CA SER A 58 1.68 5.03 -13.04
C SER A 58 1.31 4.40 -11.69
N SER A 59 2.11 4.67 -10.66
CA SER A 59 1.67 4.48 -9.27
C SER A 59 1.44 5.84 -8.64
N GLN A 60 0.43 5.96 -7.79
CA GLN A 60 0.22 7.17 -6.99
C GLN A 60 1.17 7.25 -5.78
N PHE A 61 1.89 6.17 -5.49
CA PHE A 61 2.86 6.10 -4.40
C PHE A 61 4.28 6.22 -4.94
N LEU A 62 5.05 7.14 -4.36
CA LEU A 62 6.48 7.22 -4.64
C LEU A 62 7.20 6.02 -4.01
N ILE A 63 8.30 5.57 -4.61
CA ILE A 63 9.12 4.44 -4.12
C ILE A 63 9.62 4.66 -2.68
N ASN A 64 9.83 5.92 -2.29
CA ASN A 64 10.25 6.31 -0.94
C ASN A 64 9.09 6.56 0.03
N SER A 65 7.84 6.29 -0.36
CA SER A 65 6.69 6.36 0.54
C SER A 65 6.81 5.29 1.60
N SER A 66 6.49 5.63 2.86
CA SER A 66 6.43 4.64 3.93
C SER A 66 5.27 3.68 3.71
N ILE A 67 5.43 2.43 4.13
CA ILE A 67 4.37 1.42 4.07
C ILE A 67 3.15 1.87 4.88
N GLU A 68 3.34 2.57 6.00
CA GLU A 68 2.26 3.21 6.75
C GLU A 68 1.43 4.17 5.89
N SER A 69 2.09 5.04 5.12
CA SER A 69 1.41 6.00 4.24
C SER A 69 0.60 5.29 3.14
N ILE A 70 1.13 4.17 2.64
CA ILE A 70 0.47 3.35 1.62
C ILE A 70 -0.76 2.65 2.22
N LEU A 71 -0.63 2.06 3.41
CA LEU A 71 -1.73 1.41 4.12
C LEU A 71 -2.82 2.37 4.57
N ASN A 72 -2.48 3.61 4.94
CA ASN A 72 -3.45 4.66 5.25
C ASN A 72 -4.34 5.03 4.05
N LYS A 73 -3.90 4.71 2.82
CA LYS A 73 -4.70 4.80 1.59
C LYS A 73 -5.21 3.45 1.08
N LEU A 74 -5.19 2.43 1.95
CA LEU A 74 -5.62 1.06 1.66
C LEU A 74 -4.88 0.42 0.48
N MET A 75 -3.68 0.91 0.15
CA MET A 75 -2.88 0.48 -1.00
C MET A 75 -3.61 0.61 -2.36
N VAL A 76 -4.64 1.45 -2.45
CA VAL A 76 -5.38 1.60 -3.72
C VAL A 76 -4.54 2.42 -4.70
N GLU A 77 -4.34 1.90 -5.91
CA GLU A 77 -3.58 2.56 -6.97
C GLU A 77 -4.46 3.46 -7.86
N ASP A 78 -5.66 2.98 -8.23
CA ASP A 78 -6.63 3.71 -9.05
C ASP A 78 -8.07 3.41 -8.60
N TYR A 79 -8.96 4.40 -8.73
CA TYR A 79 -10.39 4.30 -8.45
C TYR A 79 -11.18 4.58 -9.73
N SER A 80 -11.66 3.53 -10.40
CA SER A 80 -12.62 3.66 -11.49
C SER A 80 -14.04 3.55 -10.94
N ILE A 81 -14.72 4.68 -10.78
CA ILE A 81 -16.12 4.73 -10.34
C ILE A 81 -16.99 4.98 -11.58
N ASN A 82 -17.53 3.92 -12.18
CA ASN A 82 -18.55 4.02 -13.22
C ASN A 82 -19.95 3.85 -12.62
N ILE A 83 -20.47 4.92 -12.02
CA ILE A 83 -21.86 4.92 -11.53
C ILE A 83 -22.78 5.30 -12.69
N SER A 84 -23.39 4.29 -13.32
CA SER A 84 -24.51 4.49 -14.24
C SER A 84 -25.80 4.58 -13.43
N TYR A 85 -26.34 5.79 -13.30
CA TYR A 85 -27.72 5.96 -12.86
C TYR A 85 -28.62 5.79 -14.08
N GLU A 86 -29.20 4.61 -14.29
CA GLU A 86 -30.38 4.54 -15.14
C GLU A 86 -31.54 5.25 -14.43
N LYS A 87 -31.59 6.56 -14.62
CA LYS A 87 -32.70 7.43 -14.26
C LYS A 87 -33.85 7.06 -15.20
N THR A 88 -34.73 6.13 -14.79
CA THR A 88 -36.16 6.06 -15.17
C THR A 88 -36.85 4.73 -14.80
N LEU A 89 -37.14 4.45 -13.52
CA LEU A 89 -38.18 3.45 -13.19
C LEU A 89 -39.06 3.80 -11.97
N CYS A 90 -39.11 5.07 -11.54
CA CYS A 90 -40.09 5.51 -10.54
C CYS A 90 -41.00 6.62 -11.10
N ASN A 91 -41.59 6.38 -12.27
CA ASN A 91 -42.79 7.07 -12.75
C ASN A 91 -43.57 6.12 -13.67
N LYS A 92 -44.21 5.10 -13.09
CA LYS A 92 -45.34 4.43 -13.73
C LYS A 92 -46.59 4.60 -12.88
N LYS A 93 -47.31 5.70 -13.15
CA LYS A 93 -48.77 5.74 -13.02
C LYS A 93 -49.33 6.35 -14.31
N SER A 94 -49.55 5.49 -15.29
CA SER A 94 -50.49 5.78 -16.37
C SER A 94 -51.52 4.66 -16.34
N THR A 95 -52.64 4.92 -15.68
CA THR A 95 -53.81 4.05 -15.70
C THR A 95 -54.70 4.57 -16.82
N THR A 96 -54.64 3.93 -17.98
CA THR A 96 -55.66 4.12 -19.01
C THR A 96 -56.77 3.11 -18.73
N TYR A 97 -57.93 3.59 -18.30
CA TYR A 97 -59.15 2.80 -18.29
C TYR A 97 -59.59 2.59 -19.74
N LEU A 98 -59.68 1.34 -20.19
CA LEU A 98 -60.42 0.99 -21.40
C LEU A 98 -61.86 0.69 -20.98
N VAL A 99 -62.79 1.35 -21.65
CA VAL A 99 -64.26 1.17 -21.59
C VAL A 99 -64.63 -0.24 -22.05
#